data_AF-A0A954SKM7-F1
#
_entry.id   AF-A0A954SKM7-F1
#
_cell.length_a   1.000
_cell.length_b   1.000
_cell.length_c   1.000
_cell.angle_alpha   90.00
_cell.angle_beta   90.00
_cell.angle_gamma   90.00
#
_symmetry.space_group_name_H-M   'P 1'
#
loop_
_entity.id
_entity.type
_entity.pdbx_description
1 polymer ?
#
loop_
_entity_poly.entity_id
_entity_poly.type
_entity_poly.pdbx_seq_one_letter_code
_entity_poly.pdbx_strand_id
1 'polypeptide(L)'
;AEEREQGTLGLLKMTGVSRLAILWGKSTSWLLITCGFLLLQLPFVSLAVTMGGVSLNQVVAATISIGAFAVLLCNFALFCSLICRTTRGASFTTAFGIGTYLFVPRVVAPILGMIISVNPANPITQCLIPVRDLLSWFSETSIISRLRVIQQTGFGGSLISYQVVSNLIGGAFFFGLSWIFFERLTRNLDPVEARPSLLILRLNFWSKQPKQRPSLQVWKNPFLWQEYHFVRGGNTHWYRRWLASPVLTALVLVFIYGINWRIAVSGFGTPWFPNRNELLVIITGITFWSSLFFWVAESLLGSSRVLGDEYREGTLSMLLLLPKSIRRIVGLKILGEGIALIPYLFWVVSSGVAMIYVYAPVLKNFANVFREGEPLLDWIFGTFTMIAGYVLLYQIILWYSVHVKRGALGLGFVTFHFGYAVFSIGFLTAGLLLDNYFGLRLDERTMTVLMYSLTAGFLLFFNIAFHISTFRRVVRVGEISGS
;
A
#
# COMPACT_ATOMS: atom_id res chain seq x y z
N ALA A 1 -1.19 7.66 -18.95
CA ALA A 1 -1.67 6.27 -18.80
C ALA A 1 -3.17 6.11 -19.08
N GLU A 2 -4.06 6.89 -18.46
CA GLU A 2 -5.52 6.67 -18.60
C GLU A 2 -6.05 6.76 -20.05
N GLU A 3 -5.76 7.84 -20.77
CA GLU A 3 -6.13 7.96 -22.19
C GLU A 3 -5.50 6.89 -23.08
N ARG A 4 -4.34 6.37 -22.68
CA ARG A 4 -3.68 5.27 -23.38
C ARG A 4 -4.43 3.96 -23.15
N GLU A 5 -4.88 3.74 -21.92
CA GLU A 5 -5.69 2.58 -21.52
C GLU A 5 -7.06 2.60 -22.20
N GLN A 6 -7.64 3.79 -22.43
CA GLN A 6 -8.91 3.98 -23.13
C GLN A 6 -8.77 4.03 -24.67
N GLY A 7 -7.56 4.00 -25.22
CA GLY A 7 -7.33 4.13 -26.67
C GLY A 7 -7.56 5.53 -27.26
N THR A 8 -7.99 6.51 -26.45
CA THR A 8 -8.27 7.89 -26.89
C THR A 8 -7.01 8.68 -27.23
N LEU A 9 -5.84 8.27 -26.71
CA LEU A 9 -4.57 8.90 -27.05
C LEU A 9 -4.24 8.79 -28.54
N GLY A 10 -4.67 7.72 -29.20
CA GLY A 10 -4.50 7.57 -30.66
C GLY A 10 -5.32 8.62 -31.42
N LEU A 11 -6.58 8.83 -31.01
CA LEU A 11 -7.46 9.84 -31.58
C LEU A 11 -6.92 11.26 -31.38
N LEU A 12 -6.41 11.58 -30.18
CA LEU A 12 -5.79 12.88 -29.88
C LEU A 12 -4.53 13.16 -30.70
N LYS A 13 -3.85 12.13 -31.20
CA LYS A 13 -2.71 12.32 -32.11
C LYS A 13 -3.15 12.58 -33.55
N MET A 14 -4.29 12.04 -33.96
CA MET A 14 -4.84 12.26 -35.30
C MET A 14 -5.32 13.70 -35.49
N THR A 15 -5.68 14.41 -34.41
CA THR A 15 -6.08 15.83 -34.47
C THR A 15 -4.91 16.79 -34.68
N GLY A 16 -3.67 16.31 -34.80
CA GLY A 16 -2.50 17.14 -35.08
C GLY A 16 -1.99 17.97 -33.90
N VAL A 17 -2.52 17.74 -32.68
CA VAL A 17 -2.07 18.45 -31.49
C VAL A 17 -0.61 18.12 -31.21
N SER A 18 0.22 19.15 -31.01
CA SER A 18 1.65 18.97 -30.75
C SER A 18 1.90 18.21 -29.44
N ARG A 19 2.92 17.37 -29.44
CA ARG A 19 3.32 16.55 -28.27
C ARG A 19 3.58 17.40 -27.03
N LEU A 20 4.22 18.54 -27.25
CA LEU A 20 4.54 19.49 -26.20
C LEU A 20 3.27 20.09 -25.60
N ALA A 21 2.28 20.45 -26.42
CA ALA A 21 0.99 20.96 -25.92
C ALA A 21 0.27 19.92 -25.04
N ILE A 22 0.27 18.63 -25.44
CA ILE A 22 -0.33 17.55 -24.65
C ILE A 22 0.38 17.40 -23.29
N LEU A 23 1.72 17.38 -23.29
CA LEU A 23 2.50 17.19 -22.06
C LEU A 23 2.44 18.41 -21.13
N TRP A 24 2.55 19.63 -21.67
CA TRP A 24 2.40 20.85 -20.89
C TRP A 24 1.00 21.00 -20.33
N GLY A 25 -0.04 20.79 -21.15
CA GLY A 25 -1.42 20.90 -20.67
C GLY A 25 -1.67 20.00 -19.45
N LYS A 26 -1.13 18.77 -19.47
CA LYS A 26 -1.24 17.85 -18.34
C LYS A 26 -0.39 18.27 -17.14
N SER A 27 0.90 18.52 -17.34
CA SER A 27 1.79 18.87 -16.22
C SER A 27 1.33 20.15 -15.53
N THR A 28 1.03 21.20 -16.30
CA THR A 28 0.62 22.50 -15.77
C THR A 28 -0.72 22.43 -15.05
N SER A 29 -1.70 21.69 -15.57
CA SER A 29 -3.01 21.55 -14.88
C SER A 29 -2.84 20.92 -13.50
N TRP A 30 -2.05 19.85 -13.39
CA TRP A 30 -1.79 19.21 -12.09
C TRP A 30 -1.00 20.11 -11.15
N LEU A 31 0.02 20.81 -11.65
CA LEU A 31 0.80 21.75 -10.85
C LEU A 31 -0.07 22.91 -10.33
N LEU A 32 -0.94 23.48 -11.15
CA LEU A 32 -1.85 24.54 -10.74
C LEU A 32 -2.82 24.05 -9.66
N ILE A 33 -3.38 22.85 -9.81
CA ILE A 33 -4.24 22.24 -8.79
C ILE A 33 -3.47 22.04 -7.48
N THR A 34 -2.26 21.47 -7.53
CA THR A 34 -1.45 21.24 -6.32
C THR A 34 -1.01 22.55 -5.67
N CYS A 35 -0.58 23.55 -6.44
CA CYS A 35 -0.28 24.88 -5.93
C CYS A 35 -1.50 25.54 -5.31
N GLY A 36 -2.69 25.41 -5.94
CA GLY A 36 -3.95 25.88 -5.38
C GLY A 36 -4.26 25.26 -4.02
N PHE A 37 -4.07 23.95 -3.87
CA PHE A 37 -4.22 23.27 -2.58
C PHE A 37 -3.21 23.75 -1.53
N LEU A 38 -1.95 24.01 -1.92
CA LEU A 38 -0.94 24.55 -1.01
C LEU A 38 -1.28 25.98 -0.55
N LEU A 39 -1.76 26.82 -1.47
CA LEU A 39 -2.20 28.18 -1.15
C LEU A 39 -3.42 28.17 -0.24
N LEU A 40 -4.36 27.26 -0.46
CA LEU A 40 -5.56 27.10 0.37
C LEU A 40 -5.23 26.68 1.81
N GLN A 41 -4.07 26.06 2.05
CA GLN A 41 -3.62 25.68 3.39
C GLN A 41 -2.94 26.83 4.15
N LEU A 42 -2.46 27.89 3.46
CA LEU A 42 -1.71 28.98 4.10
C LEU A 42 -2.47 29.70 5.22
N PRO A 43 -3.78 29.99 5.12
CA PRO A 43 -4.52 30.63 6.21
C PRO A 43 -4.49 29.80 7.50
N PHE A 44 -4.65 28.47 7.39
CA PHE A 44 -4.61 27.57 8.54
C PHE A 44 -3.21 27.49 9.17
N VAL A 45 -2.16 27.48 8.35
CA VAL A 45 -0.78 27.46 8.85
C VAL A 45 -0.42 28.80 9.49
N SER A 46 -0.97 29.92 9.00
CA SER A 46 -0.77 31.24 9.61
C SER A 46 -1.37 31.34 11.01
N LEU A 47 -2.41 30.57 11.34
CA LEU A 47 -2.94 30.50 12.72
C LEU A 47 -1.90 29.93 13.69
N ALA A 48 -1.09 28.95 13.26
CA ALA A 48 0.00 28.42 14.09
C ALA A 48 1.08 29.47 14.40
N VAL A 49 1.31 30.42 13.48
CA VAL A 49 2.20 31.57 13.72
C VAL A 49 1.63 32.49 14.81
N THR A 50 0.32 32.74 14.80
CA THR A 50 -0.33 33.57 15.82
C THR A 50 -0.29 32.94 17.22
N MET A 51 -0.18 31.61 17.33
CA MET A 51 -0.01 30.91 18.60
C MET A 51 1.44 30.96 19.14
N GLY A 52 2.35 31.68 18.48
CA GLY A 52 3.71 31.93 18.96
C GLY A 52 4.69 30.75 18.82
N GLY A 53 4.29 29.66 18.18
CA GLY A 53 5.11 28.44 18.07
C GLY A 53 6.01 28.36 16.84
N VAL A 54 5.74 29.14 15.78
CA VAL A 54 6.39 28.98 14.46
C VAL A 54 6.64 30.36 13.82
N SER A 55 7.81 30.57 13.23
CA SER A 55 8.13 31.82 12.52
C SER A 55 7.53 31.85 11.11
N LEU A 56 7.19 33.05 10.61
CA LEU A 56 6.67 33.20 9.24
C LEU A 56 7.66 32.68 8.19
N ASN A 57 8.97 32.85 8.43
CA ASN A 57 10.02 32.33 7.55
C ASN A 57 10.02 30.80 7.49
N GLN A 58 9.72 30.10 8.59
CA GLN A 58 9.58 28.63 8.59
C GLN A 58 8.41 28.19 7.72
N VAL A 59 7.27 28.88 7.83
CA VAL A 59 6.07 28.60 7.02
C VAL A 59 6.38 28.78 5.53
N VAL A 60 6.92 29.94 5.15
CA VAL A 60 7.25 30.24 3.74
C VAL A 60 8.29 29.27 3.20
N ALA A 61 9.35 28.98 3.96
CA ALA A 61 10.37 28.01 3.55
C ALA A 61 9.79 26.59 3.37
N ALA A 62 8.89 26.16 4.27
CA ALA A 62 8.23 24.87 4.16
C ALA A 62 7.33 24.80 2.92
N THR A 63 6.54 25.84 2.66
CA THR A 63 5.67 25.90 1.48
C THR A 63 6.47 25.88 0.18
N ILE A 64 7.57 26.63 0.09
CA ILE A 64 8.46 26.61 -1.09
C ILE A 64 9.10 25.23 -1.26
N SER A 65 9.60 24.61 -0.18
CA SER A 65 10.18 23.26 -0.22
C SER A 65 9.18 22.19 -0.66
N ILE A 66 7.94 22.24 -0.17
CA ILE A 66 6.85 21.34 -0.58
C ILE A 66 6.44 21.59 -2.03
N GLY A 67 6.32 22.87 -2.44
CA GLY A 67 6.02 23.24 -3.83
C GLY A 67 7.07 22.73 -4.82
N ALA A 68 8.35 22.91 -4.52
CA ALA A 68 9.44 22.38 -5.36
C ALA A 68 9.43 20.85 -5.45
N PHE A 69 9.13 20.16 -4.34
CA PHE A 69 8.95 18.71 -4.35
C PHE A 69 7.71 18.27 -5.15
N ALA A 70 6.62 19.03 -5.10
CA ALA A 70 5.44 18.79 -5.93
C ALA A 70 5.77 18.89 -7.44
N VAL A 71 6.62 19.85 -7.84
CA VAL A 71 7.11 19.96 -9.21
C VAL A 71 7.88 18.70 -9.65
N LEU A 72 8.79 18.21 -8.80
CA LEU A 72 9.50 16.95 -9.06
C LEU A 72 8.52 15.78 -9.18
N LEU A 73 7.59 15.69 -8.22
CA LEU A 73 6.59 14.63 -8.11
C LEU A 73 5.69 14.54 -9.35
N CYS A 74 5.10 15.66 -9.78
CA CYS A 74 4.21 15.72 -10.93
C CYS A 74 4.92 15.30 -12.23
N ASN A 75 6.14 15.80 -12.46
CA ASN A 75 6.89 15.47 -13.67
C ASN A 75 7.42 14.03 -13.66
N PHE A 76 7.82 13.51 -12.49
CA PHE A 76 8.16 12.10 -12.35
C PHE A 76 6.95 11.19 -12.58
N ALA A 77 5.79 11.53 -12.01
CA ALA A 77 4.55 10.79 -12.23
C ALA A 77 4.14 10.79 -13.72
N LEU A 78 4.30 11.93 -14.39
CA LEU A 78 4.06 12.07 -15.82
C LEU A 78 4.99 11.14 -16.62
N PHE A 79 6.29 11.10 -16.29
CA PHE A 79 7.26 10.20 -16.92
C PHE A 79 6.88 8.72 -16.72
N CYS A 80 6.59 8.32 -15.47
CA CYS A 80 6.11 6.96 -15.18
C CYS A 80 4.83 6.62 -15.95
N SER A 81 3.94 7.60 -16.16
CA SER A 81 2.70 7.41 -16.92
C SER A 81 2.90 7.18 -18.43
N LEU A 82 4.08 7.49 -18.97
CA LEU A 82 4.49 7.19 -20.34
C LEU A 82 5.08 5.79 -20.47
N ILE A 83 5.88 5.38 -19.49
CA ILE A 83 6.50 4.05 -19.44
C ILE A 83 5.41 2.98 -19.24
N CYS A 84 4.49 3.21 -18.31
CA CYS A 84 3.47 2.24 -17.96
C CYS A 84 2.29 2.31 -18.93
N ARG A 85 1.81 1.13 -19.35
CA ARG A 85 0.62 1.01 -20.22
C ARG A 85 -0.68 1.23 -19.45
N THR A 86 -0.71 0.85 -18.18
CA THR A 86 -1.89 0.92 -17.32
C THR A 86 -1.75 2.04 -16.30
N THR A 87 -2.88 2.63 -15.91
CA THR A 87 -2.92 3.69 -14.89
C THR A 87 -2.39 3.18 -13.55
N ARG A 88 -2.79 1.96 -13.17
CA ARG A 88 -2.30 1.28 -11.95
C ARG A 88 -0.78 1.11 -11.95
N GLY A 89 -0.21 0.67 -13.07
CA GLY A 89 1.23 0.50 -13.22
C GLY A 89 1.96 1.83 -13.05
N ALA A 90 1.45 2.91 -13.67
CA ALA A 90 2.03 4.24 -13.56
C ALA A 90 2.04 4.73 -12.11
N SER A 91 0.90 4.62 -11.41
CA SER A 91 0.79 5.02 -10.00
C SER A 91 1.72 4.21 -9.11
N PHE A 92 1.79 2.89 -9.31
CA PHE A 92 2.70 2.02 -8.54
C PHE A 92 4.17 2.37 -8.77
N THR A 93 4.60 2.53 -10.03
CA THR A 93 5.99 2.90 -10.33
C THR A 93 6.35 4.28 -9.80
N THR A 94 5.41 5.22 -9.84
CA THR A 94 5.59 6.56 -9.25
C THR A 94 5.79 6.44 -7.74
N ALA A 95 4.84 5.81 -7.03
CA ALA A 95 4.89 5.63 -5.59
C ALA A 95 6.15 4.85 -5.15
N PHE A 96 6.50 3.79 -5.89
CA PHE A 96 7.71 3.02 -5.65
C PHE A 96 8.96 3.87 -5.85
N GLY A 97 9.07 4.61 -6.96
CA GLY A 97 10.23 5.45 -7.23
C GLY A 97 10.45 6.55 -6.18
N ILE A 98 9.38 7.21 -5.75
CA ILE A 98 9.44 8.22 -4.68
C ILE A 98 9.73 7.57 -3.33
N GLY A 99 9.10 6.42 -3.05
CA GLY A 99 9.38 5.64 -1.85
C GLY A 99 10.86 5.27 -1.79
N THR A 100 11.41 4.72 -2.87
CA THR A 100 12.85 4.43 -2.98
C THR A 100 13.69 5.69 -2.76
N TYR A 101 13.35 6.80 -3.41
CA TYR A 101 14.04 8.09 -3.23
C TYR A 101 14.05 8.58 -1.77
N LEU A 102 12.93 8.44 -1.05
CA LEU A 102 12.81 8.91 0.33
C LEU A 102 13.40 7.94 1.37
N PHE A 103 13.26 6.62 1.16
CA PHE A 103 13.62 5.60 2.14
C PHE A 103 15.03 5.04 1.93
N VAL A 104 15.47 4.78 0.69
CA VAL A 104 16.76 4.12 0.44
C VAL A 104 17.95 4.90 1.01
N PRO A 105 18.10 6.21 0.77
CA PRO A 105 19.19 6.98 1.38
C PRO A 105 19.24 6.88 2.89
N ARG A 106 18.07 6.84 3.55
CA ARG A 106 17.97 6.82 5.01
C ARG A 106 18.29 5.49 5.64
N VAL A 107 18.00 4.41 4.94
CA VAL A 107 18.26 3.05 5.43
C VAL A 107 19.65 2.61 5.03
N VAL A 108 20.01 2.77 3.75
CA VAL A 108 21.24 2.22 3.17
C VAL A 108 22.49 3.01 3.56
N ALA A 109 22.45 4.35 3.59
CA ALA A 109 23.62 5.13 4.00
C ALA A 109 24.13 4.81 5.42
N PRO A 110 23.28 4.66 6.47
CA PRO A 110 23.70 4.14 7.78
C PRO A 110 24.41 2.79 7.71
N ILE A 111 23.85 1.85 6.95
CA ILE A 111 24.34 0.47 6.86
C ILE A 111 25.72 0.46 6.20
N LEU A 112 25.87 1.20 5.11
CA LEU A 112 27.18 1.35 4.47
C LEU A 112 28.17 2.03 5.42
N GLY A 113 27.75 3.04 6.17
CA GLY A 113 28.58 3.67 7.20
C GLY A 113 29.05 2.68 8.27
N MET A 114 28.18 1.78 8.72
CA MET A 114 28.53 0.70 9.64
C MET A 114 29.57 -0.24 9.02
N ILE A 115 29.30 -0.76 7.82
CA ILE A 115 30.21 -1.71 7.14
C ILE A 115 31.60 -1.08 6.94
N ILE A 116 31.65 0.20 6.53
CA ILE A 116 32.90 0.94 6.35
C ILE A 116 33.62 1.14 7.68
N SER A 117 32.91 1.43 8.77
CA SER A 117 33.53 1.67 10.09
C SER A 117 34.13 0.41 10.73
N VAL A 118 33.60 -0.78 10.41
CA VAL A 118 34.10 -2.05 10.97
C VAL A 118 35.45 -2.45 10.36
N ASN A 119 35.66 -2.18 9.07
CA ASN A 119 36.93 -2.50 8.41
C ASN A 119 37.26 -1.47 7.30
N PRO A 120 37.83 -0.31 7.67
CA PRO A 120 38.10 0.76 6.70
C PRO A 120 39.21 0.42 5.70
N ALA A 121 40.06 -0.57 6.00
CA ALA A 121 41.17 -0.97 5.14
C ALA A 121 40.79 -1.99 4.04
N ASN A 122 39.58 -2.54 4.08
CA ASN A 122 39.14 -3.54 3.11
C ASN A 122 38.90 -2.92 1.71
N PRO A 123 39.41 -3.49 0.61
CA PRO A 123 39.16 -2.96 -0.74
C PRO A 123 37.67 -2.86 -1.10
N ILE A 124 36.84 -3.76 -0.56
CA ILE A 124 35.38 -3.70 -0.76
C ILE A 124 34.80 -2.47 -0.07
N THR A 125 35.25 -2.11 1.14
CA THR A 125 34.73 -0.93 1.85
C THR A 125 35.15 0.36 1.17
N GLN A 126 36.33 0.42 0.57
CA GLN A 126 36.76 1.55 -0.26
C GLN A 126 35.84 1.76 -1.48
N CYS A 127 35.43 0.69 -2.16
CA CYS A 127 34.45 0.77 -3.26
C CYS A 127 33.06 1.26 -2.81
N LEU A 128 32.70 1.11 -1.54
CA LEU A 128 31.41 1.54 -1.00
C LEU A 128 31.37 3.02 -0.59
N ILE A 129 32.52 3.69 -0.44
CA ILE A 129 32.59 5.11 -0.04
C ILE A 129 31.86 6.01 -1.06
N PRO A 130 32.13 5.94 -2.38
CA PRO A 130 31.42 6.80 -3.35
C PRO A 130 29.90 6.54 -3.37
N VAL A 131 29.47 5.29 -3.12
CA VAL A 131 28.06 4.93 -3.06
C VAL A 131 27.40 5.54 -1.82
N ARG A 132 28.07 5.51 -0.67
CA ARG A 132 27.61 6.19 0.55
C ARG A 132 27.49 7.69 0.31
N ASP A 133 28.49 8.31 -0.31
CA ASP A 133 28.51 9.77 -0.54
C ASP A 133 27.38 10.20 -1.49
N LEU A 134 27.15 9.42 -2.54
CA LEU A 134 26.00 9.60 -3.42
C LEU A 134 24.66 9.46 -2.66
N LEU A 135 24.54 8.48 -1.77
CA LEU A 135 23.34 8.30 -0.96
C LEU A 135 23.16 9.42 0.07
N SER A 136 24.22 9.94 0.69
CA SER A 136 24.10 11.11 1.57
C SER A 136 23.67 12.34 0.80
N TRP A 137 24.20 12.54 -0.40
CA TRP A 137 23.75 13.61 -1.30
C TRP A 137 22.25 13.50 -1.62
N PHE A 138 21.76 12.30 -1.95
CA PHE A 138 20.32 12.07 -2.11
C PHE A 138 19.53 12.32 -0.82
N SER A 139 20.07 11.97 0.35
CA SER A 139 19.43 12.24 1.65
C SER A 139 19.31 13.73 1.93
N GLU A 140 20.29 14.54 1.54
CA GLU A 140 20.29 16.01 1.68
C GLU A 140 19.31 16.69 0.74
N THR A 141 19.13 16.15 -0.48
CA THR A 141 18.09 16.64 -1.42
C THR A 141 16.68 16.24 -1.01
N SER A 142 16.50 15.31 -0.06
CA SER A 142 15.17 14.85 0.33
C SER A 142 14.37 15.92 1.09
N ILE A 143 13.09 16.05 0.76
CA ILE A 143 12.19 17.02 1.41
C ILE A 143 12.09 16.82 2.92
N ILE A 144 12.09 15.57 3.39
CA ILE A 144 11.93 15.28 4.81
C ILE A 144 13.15 15.76 5.60
N SER A 145 14.37 15.68 5.03
CA SER A 145 15.56 16.24 5.69
C SER A 145 15.48 17.76 5.79
N ARG A 146 14.98 18.43 4.74
CA ARG A 146 14.78 19.87 4.75
C ARG A 146 13.67 20.33 5.72
N LEU A 147 12.55 19.62 5.76
CA LEU A 147 11.47 19.92 6.71
C LEU A 147 11.94 19.77 8.16
N ARG A 148 12.79 18.78 8.46
CA ARG A 148 13.40 18.62 9.79
C ARG A 148 14.25 19.84 10.18
N VAL A 149 15.05 20.37 9.25
CA VAL A 149 15.86 21.58 9.49
C VAL A 149 14.96 22.81 9.69
N ILE A 150 13.89 22.94 8.91
CA ILE A 150 12.93 24.05 9.04
C ILE A 150 12.19 23.98 10.39
N GLN A 151 11.85 22.79 10.87
CA GLN A 151 11.14 22.58 12.14
C GLN A 151 11.99 22.85 13.39
N GLN A 152 13.31 22.99 13.27
CA GLN A 152 14.16 23.35 14.40
C GLN A 152 13.85 24.78 14.87
N THR A 153 13.84 24.98 16.19
CA THR A 153 13.57 26.29 16.80
C THR A 153 14.63 27.31 16.38
N GLY A 154 14.20 28.53 16.04
CA GLY A 154 15.12 29.59 15.61
C GLY A 154 15.63 29.45 14.17
N PHE A 155 14.90 28.78 13.28
CA PHE A 155 15.27 28.69 11.86
C PHE A 155 15.44 30.09 11.24
N GLY A 156 16.69 30.44 10.91
CA GLY A 156 17.10 31.63 10.18
C GLY A 156 17.77 31.33 8.83
N GLY A 157 17.57 30.12 8.30
CA GLY A 157 18.17 29.68 7.04
C GLY A 157 17.54 30.34 5.81
N SER A 158 18.20 30.23 4.65
CA SER A 158 17.69 30.74 3.38
C SER A 158 16.37 30.08 2.99
N LEU A 159 15.45 30.84 2.36
CA LEU A 159 14.19 30.32 1.82
C LEU A 159 14.44 29.31 0.69
N ILE A 160 15.41 29.62 -0.19
CA ILE A 160 15.84 28.75 -1.28
C ILE A 160 16.98 27.88 -0.75
N SER A 161 16.73 26.59 -0.65
CA SER A 161 17.72 25.59 -0.23
C SER A 161 18.22 24.78 -1.41
N TYR A 162 19.31 24.04 -1.19
CA TYR A 162 19.81 23.08 -2.18
C TYR A 162 18.73 22.08 -2.63
N GLN A 163 17.87 21.63 -1.71
CA GLN A 163 16.74 20.76 -2.00
C GLN A 163 15.72 21.36 -2.97
N VAL A 164 15.46 22.67 -2.86
CA VAL A 164 14.51 23.37 -3.75
C VAL A 164 15.08 23.36 -5.18
N VAL A 165 16.34 23.75 -5.33
CA VAL A 165 17.01 23.81 -6.63
C VAL A 165 17.13 22.41 -7.24
N SER A 166 17.56 21.41 -6.47
CA SER A 166 17.69 20.02 -6.96
C SER A 166 16.35 19.43 -7.42
N ASN A 167 15.26 19.71 -6.70
CA ASN A 167 13.94 19.20 -7.06
C ASN A 167 13.36 19.88 -8.30
N LEU A 168 13.60 21.18 -8.47
CA LEU A 168 13.22 21.90 -9.69
C LEU A 168 14.00 21.39 -10.90
N ILE A 169 15.32 21.21 -10.77
CA ILE A 169 16.16 20.64 -11.83
C ILE A 169 15.73 19.21 -12.15
N GLY A 170 15.50 18.37 -11.13
CA GLY A 170 15.03 17.00 -11.30
C GLY A 170 13.65 16.94 -11.97
N GLY A 171 12.73 17.85 -11.62
CA GLY A 171 11.42 17.98 -12.26
C GLY A 171 11.55 18.35 -13.74
N ALA A 172 12.37 19.36 -14.05
CA ALA A 172 12.65 19.77 -15.44
C ALA A 172 13.31 18.62 -16.23
N PHE A 173 14.22 17.88 -15.62
CA PHE A 173 14.86 16.71 -16.22
C PHE A 173 13.85 15.61 -16.57
N PHE A 174 12.96 15.22 -15.63
CA PHE A 174 11.92 14.21 -15.92
C PHE A 174 10.90 14.69 -16.94
N PHE A 175 10.59 15.99 -16.97
CA PHE A 175 9.76 16.58 -18.03
C PHE A 175 10.46 16.45 -19.40
N GLY A 176 11.75 16.78 -19.48
CA GLY A 176 12.55 16.63 -20.70
C GLY A 176 12.63 15.17 -21.17
N LEU A 177 12.88 14.23 -20.26
CA LEU A 177 12.84 12.79 -20.57
C LEU A 177 11.46 12.38 -21.10
N SER A 178 10.39 12.86 -20.46
CA SER A 178 9.03 12.58 -20.90
C SER A 178 8.78 13.07 -22.31
N TRP A 179 9.27 14.26 -22.65
CA TRP A 179 9.17 14.82 -24.00
C TRP A 179 9.95 13.98 -25.02
N ILE A 180 11.22 13.66 -24.75
CA ILE A 180 12.08 12.88 -25.65
C ILE A 180 11.49 11.48 -25.90
N PHE A 181 11.05 10.80 -24.84
CA PHE A 181 10.54 9.44 -24.95
C PHE A 181 9.07 9.34 -25.37
N PHE A 182 8.35 10.46 -25.44
CA PHE A 182 6.91 10.47 -25.74
C PHE A 182 6.59 9.69 -27.01
N GLU A 183 7.23 10.02 -28.15
CA GLU A 183 6.95 9.35 -29.42
C GLU A 183 7.30 7.89 -29.39
N ARG A 184 8.52 7.58 -28.91
CA ARG A 184 9.01 6.20 -28.89
C ARG A 184 8.11 5.29 -28.07
N LEU A 185 7.62 5.76 -26.93
CA LEU A 185 6.77 4.98 -26.04
C LEU A 185 5.30 4.93 -26.49
N THR A 186 4.86 5.85 -27.35
CA THR A 186 3.48 5.96 -27.83
C THR A 186 3.31 5.64 -29.33
N ARG A 187 4.35 5.14 -30.00
CA ARG A 187 4.31 4.74 -31.42
C ARG A 187 3.56 3.42 -31.65
N ASN A 188 3.71 2.48 -30.72
CA ASN A 188 3.04 1.18 -30.78
C ASN A 188 1.79 1.19 -29.90
N LEU A 189 0.84 2.06 -30.26
CA LEU A 189 -0.53 1.97 -29.75
C LEU A 189 -1.27 0.97 -30.64
N ASP A 190 -0.86 -0.30 -30.60
CA ASP A 190 -1.63 -1.35 -31.24
C ASP A 190 -3.04 -1.33 -30.62
N PRO A 191 -4.10 -1.47 -31.44
CA PRO A 191 -5.46 -1.51 -30.93
C PRO A 191 -5.56 -2.59 -29.84
N VAL A 192 -6.35 -2.28 -28.81
CA VAL A 192 -6.55 -3.07 -27.60
C VAL A 192 -7.26 -4.39 -27.95
N GLU A 193 -6.63 -5.27 -28.72
CA GLU A 193 -7.03 -6.66 -28.79
C GLU A 193 -6.63 -7.31 -27.46
N ALA A 194 -7.59 -7.34 -26.54
CA ALA A 194 -7.81 -8.34 -25.49
C ALA A 194 -6.59 -9.19 -25.06
N ARG A 195 -5.47 -8.56 -24.70
CA ARG A 195 -4.35 -9.24 -24.06
C ARG A 195 -4.38 -8.94 -22.57
N PRO A 196 -4.38 -9.98 -21.71
CA PRO A 196 -4.51 -9.79 -20.28
C PRO A 196 -3.37 -8.92 -19.75
N SER A 197 -3.76 -8.06 -18.81
CA SER A 197 -2.95 -7.03 -18.17
C SER A 197 -1.88 -7.62 -17.25
N LEU A 198 -0.85 -8.25 -17.81
CA LEU A 198 0.33 -8.68 -17.05
C LEU A 198 1.58 -7.88 -17.44
N LEU A 199 1.83 -6.86 -16.63
CA LEU A 199 3.06 -6.54 -15.88
C LEU A 199 4.34 -7.39 -16.12
N ILE A 200 4.67 -7.67 -17.37
CA ILE A 200 6.03 -7.99 -17.77
C ILE A 200 6.41 -6.94 -18.79
N LEU A 201 7.13 -5.92 -18.30
CA LEU A 201 8.17 -5.25 -19.08
C LEU A 201 9.12 -6.36 -19.56
N ARG A 202 8.73 -7.03 -20.63
CA ARG A 202 9.63 -7.86 -21.41
C ARG A 202 10.51 -6.82 -22.11
N LEU A 203 11.60 -6.45 -21.46
CA LEU A 203 12.85 -6.01 -22.10
C LEU A 203 13.42 -7.18 -22.92
N ASN A 204 12.58 -7.80 -23.74
CA ASN A 204 12.96 -8.80 -24.72
C ASN A 204 13.24 -8.05 -26.02
N PHE A 205 14.29 -7.24 -25.99
CA PHE A 205 14.97 -6.86 -27.24
C PHE A 205 15.67 -8.09 -27.88
N TRP A 206 15.73 -9.24 -27.18
CA TRP A 206 16.50 -10.43 -27.59
C TRP A 206 15.71 -11.75 -27.63
N SER A 207 14.40 -11.77 -27.38
CA SER A 207 13.62 -13.02 -27.51
C SER A 207 12.89 -13.03 -28.83
N LYS A 208 13.53 -13.67 -29.82
CA LYS A 208 12.85 -14.35 -30.91
C LYS A 208 11.64 -15.09 -30.32
N GLN A 209 10.46 -14.73 -30.83
CA GLN A 209 9.14 -15.38 -30.73
C GLN A 209 8.76 -16.07 -29.40
N PRO A 210 7.55 -15.83 -28.83
CA PRO A 210 7.04 -16.71 -27.80
C PRO A 210 6.83 -18.10 -28.43
N LYS A 211 7.85 -18.98 -28.30
CA LYS A 211 7.64 -20.42 -28.39
C LYS A 211 6.44 -20.71 -27.51
N GLN A 212 5.37 -21.18 -28.16
CA GLN A 212 4.17 -21.71 -27.54
C GLN A 212 4.64 -22.56 -26.36
N ARG A 213 4.50 -22.04 -25.13
CA ARG A 213 4.78 -22.85 -23.96
C ARG A 213 3.78 -24.01 -24.05
N PRO A 214 4.24 -25.26 -23.94
CA PRO A 214 3.38 -26.42 -24.09
C PRO A 214 2.20 -26.23 -23.16
N SER A 215 1.00 -26.50 -23.70
CA SER A 215 -0.28 -26.45 -23.00
C SER A 215 -0.12 -27.00 -21.59
N LEU A 216 0.02 -26.10 -20.61
CA LEU A 216 -0.18 -26.47 -19.22
C LEU A 216 -1.60 -27.04 -19.19
N GLN A 217 -1.72 -28.34 -18.92
CA GLN A 217 -3.00 -29.01 -18.82
C GLN A 217 -3.87 -28.17 -17.89
N VAL A 218 -4.95 -27.62 -18.44
CA VAL A 218 -5.94 -26.88 -17.66
C VAL A 218 -6.37 -27.81 -16.54
N TRP A 219 -6.35 -27.33 -15.30
CA TRP A 219 -6.78 -28.16 -14.18
C TRP A 219 -8.22 -28.63 -14.40
N LYS A 220 -8.63 -29.69 -13.70
CA LYS A 220 -10.02 -30.19 -13.75
C LYS A 220 -11.08 -29.09 -13.54
N ASN A 221 -10.71 -27.99 -12.89
CA ASN A 221 -11.54 -26.81 -12.75
C ASN A 221 -10.93 -25.58 -13.47
N PRO A 222 -11.50 -25.15 -14.61
CA PRO A 222 -10.95 -24.06 -15.41
C PRO A 222 -11.02 -22.70 -14.70
N PHE A 223 -12.05 -22.44 -13.88
CA PHE A 223 -12.17 -21.18 -13.14
C PHE A 223 -11.05 -21.03 -12.10
N LEU A 224 -10.80 -22.09 -11.35
CA LEU A 224 -9.74 -22.13 -10.34
C LEU A 224 -8.36 -21.90 -10.99
N TRP A 225 -8.12 -22.59 -12.11
CA TRP A 225 -6.89 -22.46 -12.88
C TRP A 225 -6.73 -21.04 -13.45
N GLN A 226 -7.80 -20.47 -14.00
CA GLN A 226 -7.80 -19.14 -14.60
C GLN A 226 -7.45 -18.07 -13.56
N GLU A 227 -8.12 -18.06 -12.40
CA GLU A 227 -7.84 -17.09 -11.33
C GLU A 227 -6.40 -17.19 -10.83
N TYR A 228 -5.93 -18.41 -10.59
CA TYR A 228 -4.59 -18.63 -10.09
C TYR A 228 -3.52 -18.18 -11.10
N HIS A 229 -3.66 -18.54 -12.38
CA HIS A 229 -2.65 -18.24 -13.39
C HIS A 229 -2.72 -16.82 -13.95
N PHE A 230 -3.92 -16.32 -14.29
CA PHE A 230 -4.06 -15.01 -14.95
C PHE A 230 -4.20 -13.86 -13.96
N VAL A 231 -5.00 -14.01 -12.91
CA VAL A 231 -5.25 -12.91 -11.96
C VAL A 231 -4.13 -12.83 -10.92
N ARG A 232 -3.66 -13.97 -10.43
CA ARG A 232 -2.62 -14.06 -9.38
C ARG A 232 -1.20 -14.30 -9.89
N GLY A 233 -1.01 -14.49 -11.20
CA GLY A 233 0.29 -14.61 -11.86
C GLY A 233 0.94 -16.01 -11.79
N GLY A 234 0.18 -17.03 -11.35
CA GLY A 234 0.60 -18.43 -11.31
C GLY A 234 1.82 -18.72 -10.44
N ASN A 235 2.54 -19.80 -10.79
CA ASN A 235 3.66 -20.32 -9.99
C ASN A 235 4.78 -19.30 -9.76
N THR A 236 5.12 -18.48 -10.75
CA THR A 236 6.20 -17.48 -10.59
C THR A 236 5.89 -16.48 -9.49
N HIS A 237 4.65 -15.97 -9.45
CA HIS A 237 4.23 -15.07 -8.38
C HIS A 237 4.07 -15.81 -7.04
N TRP A 238 3.63 -17.06 -7.08
CA TRP A 238 3.55 -17.90 -5.88
C TRP A 238 4.92 -18.06 -5.19
N TYR A 239 5.99 -18.34 -5.93
CA TYR A 239 7.35 -18.39 -5.38
C TYR A 239 7.84 -17.04 -4.83
N ARG A 240 7.46 -15.92 -5.47
CA ARG A 240 7.80 -14.58 -4.95
C ARG A 240 7.13 -14.31 -3.60
N ARG A 241 5.89 -14.79 -3.39
CA ARG A 241 5.18 -14.66 -2.11
C ARG A 241 5.84 -15.45 -0.98
N TRP A 242 6.44 -16.61 -1.28
CA TRP A 242 7.24 -17.36 -0.32
C TRP A 242 8.43 -16.56 0.21
N LEU A 243 9.05 -15.76 -0.65
CA LEU A 243 10.20 -14.94 -0.28
C LEU A 243 9.81 -13.57 0.29
N ALA A 244 8.59 -13.10 0.07
CA ALA A 244 8.16 -11.75 0.45
C ALA A 244 8.28 -11.48 1.96
N SER A 245 7.74 -12.36 2.81
CA SER A 245 7.79 -12.16 4.27
C SER A 245 9.22 -12.26 4.83
N PRO A 246 10.02 -13.31 4.52
CA PRO A 246 11.39 -13.39 5.01
C PRO A 246 12.29 -12.25 4.55
N VAL A 247 12.15 -11.80 3.29
CA VAL A 247 12.90 -10.64 2.78
C VAL A 247 12.50 -9.37 3.52
N LEU A 248 11.21 -9.14 3.75
CA LEU A 248 10.76 -7.99 4.53
C LEU A 248 11.28 -8.06 5.97
N THR A 249 11.23 -9.24 6.62
CA THR A 249 11.81 -9.44 7.95
C THR A 249 13.29 -9.10 7.96
N ALA A 250 14.08 -9.59 6.99
CA ALA A 250 15.50 -9.27 6.89
C ALA A 250 15.74 -7.76 6.72
N LEU A 251 14.97 -7.09 5.87
CA LEU A 251 15.07 -5.64 5.67
C LEU A 251 14.74 -4.84 6.93
N VAL A 252 13.69 -5.22 7.67
CA VAL A 252 13.30 -4.56 8.93
C VAL A 252 14.36 -4.78 10.01
N LEU A 253 14.92 -5.98 10.12
CA LEU A 253 16.02 -6.25 11.06
C LEU A 253 17.23 -5.38 10.74
N VAL A 254 17.66 -5.37 9.47
CA VAL A 254 18.77 -4.54 9.02
C VAL A 254 18.51 -3.06 9.32
N PHE A 255 17.27 -2.60 9.19
CA PHE A 255 16.86 -1.24 9.56
C PHE A 255 16.96 -0.98 11.08
N ILE A 256 16.42 -1.89 11.92
CA ILE A 256 16.48 -1.78 13.39
C ILE A 256 17.94 -1.75 13.87
N TYR A 257 18.77 -2.66 13.38
CA TYR A 257 20.20 -2.71 13.69
C TYR A 257 20.93 -1.45 13.21
N GLY A 258 20.60 -0.95 12.02
CA GLY A 258 21.17 0.27 11.47
C GLY A 258 20.85 1.51 12.31
N ILE A 259 19.62 1.61 12.84
CA ILE A 259 19.22 2.70 13.75
C ILE A 259 19.96 2.58 15.08
N ASN A 260 19.95 1.40 15.70
CA ASN A 260 20.59 1.16 16.98
C ASN A 260 22.08 1.51 16.93
N TRP A 261 22.76 1.11 15.87
CA TRP A 261 24.14 1.48 15.62
C TRP A 261 24.34 2.99 15.48
N ARG A 262 23.46 3.69 14.75
CA ARG A 262 23.56 5.16 14.66
C ARG A 262 23.45 5.82 16.03
N ILE A 263 22.52 5.37 16.86
CA ILE A 263 22.34 5.89 18.22
C ILE A 263 23.61 5.66 19.04
N ALA A 264 24.18 4.46 18.96
CA ALA A 264 25.41 4.11 19.65
C ALA A 264 26.61 4.97 19.23
N VAL A 265 26.82 5.15 17.91
CA VAL A 265 27.91 5.98 17.38
C VAL A 265 27.74 7.45 17.74
N SER A 266 26.50 7.93 17.86
CA SER A 266 26.23 9.31 18.28
C SER A 266 26.43 9.57 19.79
N GLY A 267 26.87 8.57 20.56
CA GLY A 267 27.13 8.71 22.00
C GLY A 267 25.87 8.77 22.87
N PHE A 268 24.68 8.55 22.29
CA PHE A 268 23.39 8.62 22.99
C PHE A 268 22.98 7.28 23.65
N GLY A 269 23.82 6.24 23.61
CA GLY A 269 23.55 4.98 24.29
C GLY A 269 24.58 3.89 24.00
N THR A 270 24.54 2.81 24.76
CA THR A 270 25.29 1.59 24.43
C THR A 270 24.57 0.85 23.30
N PRO A 271 25.29 0.28 22.32
CA PRO A 271 24.67 -0.51 21.28
C PRO A 271 23.99 -1.72 21.91
N TRP A 272 22.67 -1.79 21.77
CA TRP A 272 21.90 -2.92 22.29
C TRP A 272 21.97 -4.06 21.27
N PHE A 273 22.67 -5.12 21.63
CA PHE A 273 22.70 -6.36 20.88
C PHE A 273 21.79 -7.38 21.59
N PRO A 274 20.66 -7.77 20.98
CA PRO A 274 19.76 -8.72 21.60
C PRO A 274 20.45 -10.06 21.81
N ASN A 275 20.19 -10.68 22.96
CA ASN A 275 20.57 -12.07 23.17
C ASN A 275 19.88 -12.97 22.14
N ARG A 276 20.39 -14.20 21.91
CA ARG A 276 19.84 -15.14 20.92
C ARG A 276 18.32 -15.31 21.01
N ASN A 277 17.77 -15.38 22.24
CA ASN A 277 16.34 -15.54 22.46
C ASN A 277 15.55 -14.28 22.09
N GLU A 278 16.04 -13.10 22.42
CA GLU A 278 15.44 -11.81 22.05
C GLU A 278 15.45 -11.62 20.53
N LEU A 279 16.54 -12.01 19.87
CA LEU A 279 16.65 -11.97 18.42
C LEU A 279 15.63 -12.91 17.76
N LEU A 280 15.44 -14.12 18.27
CA LEU A 280 14.42 -15.04 17.79
C LEU A 280 13.00 -14.48 17.99
N VAL A 281 12.74 -13.86 19.15
CA VAL A 281 11.47 -13.15 19.42
C VAL A 281 11.22 -12.07 18.37
N ILE A 282 12.19 -11.22 18.09
CA ILE A 282 12.05 -10.15 17.11
C ILE A 282 11.82 -10.72 15.70
N ILE A 283 12.60 -11.72 15.28
CA ILE A 283 12.45 -12.35 13.97
C ILE A 283 11.06 -12.96 13.80
N THR A 284 10.63 -13.77 14.77
CA THR A 284 9.32 -14.45 14.73
C THR A 284 8.17 -13.45 14.77
N GLY A 285 8.26 -12.42 15.61
CA GLY A 285 7.29 -11.34 15.69
C GLY A 285 7.18 -10.54 14.38
N ILE A 286 8.30 -10.08 13.82
CA ILE A 286 8.30 -9.33 12.54
C ILE A 286 7.76 -10.21 11.41
N THR A 287 8.16 -11.48 11.35
CA THR A 287 7.69 -12.42 10.30
C THR A 287 6.20 -12.68 10.43
N PHE A 288 5.68 -12.82 11.65
CA PHE A 288 4.25 -12.98 11.90
C PHE A 288 3.46 -11.76 11.43
N TRP A 289 3.82 -10.56 11.90
CA TRP A 289 3.08 -9.34 11.57
C TRP A 289 3.20 -8.96 10.09
N SER A 290 4.37 -9.13 9.47
CA SER A 290 4.54 -8.88 8.04
C SER A 290 3.77 -9.86 7.17
N SER A 291 3.79 -11.16 7.51
CA SER A 291 3.03 -12.16 6.76
C SER A 291 1.51 -11.97 6.92
N LEU A 292 1.05 -11.60 8.12
CA LEU A 292 -0.35 -11.25 8.38
C LEU A 292 -0.76 -10.01 7.56
N PHE A 293 0.08 -8.98 7.56
CA PHE A 293 -0.15 -7.78 6.76
C PHE A 293 -0.26 -8.11 5.27
N PHE A 294 0.67 -8.91 4.71
CA PHE A 294 0.61 -9.30 3.31
C PHE A 294 -0.60 -10.19 2.99
N TRP A 295 -0.98 -11.08 3.90
CA TRP A 295 -2.18 -11.91 3.74
C TRP A 295 -3.44 -11.04 3.61
N VAL A 296 -3.63 -10.09 4.54
CA VAL A 296 -4.75 -9.15 4.53
C VAL A 296 -4.69 -8.23 3.30
N ALA A 297 -3.53 -7.66 2.99
CA ALA A 297 -3.40 -6.74 1.85
C ALA A 297 -3.71 -7.44 0.52
N GLU A 298 -3.14 -8.64 0.30
CA GLU A 298 -3.35 -9.38 -0.93
C GLU A 298 -4.77 -9.92 -1.06
N SER A 299 -5.42 -10.34 0.03
CA SER A 299 -6.82 -10.80 -0.01
C SER A 299 -7.80 -9.65 -0.31
N LEU A 300 -7.60 -8.47 0.28
CA LEU A 300 -8.41 -7.29 -0.01
C LEU A 300 -8.18 -6.79 -1.45
N LEU A 301 -6.96 -6.91 -1.97
CA LEU A 301 -6.68 -6.62 -3.37
C LEU A 301 -7.36 -7.61 -4.31
N GLY A 302 -7.42 -8.89 -3.96
CA GLY A 302 -8.08 -9.89 -4.78
C GLY A 302 -9.59 -9.76 -4.74
N SER A 303 -10.19 -9.50 -3.58
CA SER A 303 -11.64 -9.28 -3.46
C SER A 303 -12.15 -8.19 -4.42
N SER A 304 -11.35 -7.14 -4.63
CA SER A 304 -11.67 -6.06 -5.58
C SER A 304 -11.66 -6.48 -7.05
N ARG A 305 -11.07 -7.64 -7.36
CA ARG A 305 -10.88 -8.18 -8.72
C ARG A 305 -11.77 -9.38 -9.02
N VAL A 306 -12.13 -10.19 -8.00
CA VAL A 306 -12.89 -11.46 -8.14
C VAL A 306 -14.07 -11.36 -9.12
N LEU A 307 -14.82 -10.25 -9.05
CA LEU A 307 -15.91 -9.92 -9.99
C LEU A 307 -15.68 -8.59 -10.71
N GLY A 308 -14.75 -7.78 -10.21
CA GLY A 308 -14.54 -6.43 -10.69
C GLY A 308 -13.91 -6.39 -12.07
N ASP A 309 -13.05 -7.37 -12.39
CA ASP A 309 -12.40 -7.41 -13.71
C ASP A 309 -13.40 -7.90 -14.78
N GLU A 310 -14.23 -8.92 -14.50
CA GLU A 310 -15.28 -9.39 -15.43
C GLU A 310 -16.38 -8.35 -15.66
N TYR A 311 -16.76 -7.62 -14.60
CA TYR A 311 -17.74 -6.55 -14.72
C TYR A 311 -17.23 -5.43 -15.63
N ARG A 312 -15.95 -5.07 -15.53
CA ARG A 312 -15.33 -4.02 -16.37
C ARG A 312 -15.15 -4.45 -17.81
N GLU A 313 -14.80 -5.72 -18.02
CA GLU A 313 -14.57 -6.29 -19.35
C GLU A 313 -15.88 -6.70 -20.03
N GLY A 314 -17.02 -6.66 -19.32
CA GLY A 314 -18.32 -7.09 -19.85
C GLY A 314 -18.42 -8.60 -20.06
N THR A 315 -17.49 -9.38 -19.50
CA THR A 315 -17.48 -10.85 -19.59
C THR A 315 -18.31 -11.52 -18.50
N LEU A 316 -18.81 -10.73 -17.53
CA LEU A 316 -19.67 -11.23 -16.46
C LEU A 316 -20.95 -11.90 -17.01
N SER A 317 -21.57 -11.34 -18.06
CA SER A 317 -22.74 -11.94 -18.70
C SER A 317 -22.44 -13.32 -19.30
N MET A 318 -21.33 -13.45 -20.01
CA MET A 318 -20.88 -14.73 -20.60
C MET A 318 -20.62 -15.78 -19.51
N LEU A 319 -20.06 -15.36 -18.37
CA LEU A 319 -19.80 -16.24 -17.24
C LEU A 319 -21.11 -16.71 -16.56
N LEU A 320 -22.17 -15.89 -16.62
CA LEU A 320 -23.50 -16.24 -16.11
C LEU A 320 -24.29 -17.17 -17.03
N LEU A 321 -23.93 -17.29 -18.32
CA LEU A 321 -24.52 -18.26 -19.25
C LEU A 321 -24.08 -19.71 -18.99
N LEU A 322 -23.04 -19.91 -18.18
CA LEU A 322 -22.53 -21.24 -17.89
C LEU A 322 -23.51 -22.03 -17.01
N PRO A 323 -23.64 -23.35 -17.21
CA PRO A 323 -24.58 -24.21 -16.44
C PRO A 323 -24.03 -24.52 -15.04
N LYS A 324 -23.65 -23.48 -14.30
CA LYS A 324 -23.11 -23.54 -12.93
C LYS A 324 -23.76 -22.42 -12.13
N SER A 325 -24.12 -22.71 -10.88
CA SER A 325 -24.67 -21.69 -10.00
C SER A 325 -23.64 -20.58 -9.73
N ILE A 326 -24.12 -19.34 -9.64
CA ILE A 326 -23.28 -18.15 -9.37
C ILE A 326 -22.47 -18.35 -8.08
N ARG A 327 -23.08 -18.91 -7.03
CA ARG A 327 -22.40 -19.23 -5.77
C ARG A 327 -21.20 -20.14 -5.98
N ARG A 328 -21.34 -21.14 -6.86
CA ARG A 328 -20.24 -22.05 -7.20
C ARG A 328 -19.16 -21.34 -7.99
N ILE A 329 -19.50 -20.47 -8.93
CA ILE A 329 -18.49 -19.74 -9.72
C ILE A 329 -17.71 -18.77 -8.82
N VAL A 330 -18.40 -17.97 -8.00
CA VAL A 330 -17.78 -17.06 -7.03
C VAL A 330 -16.92 -17.84 -6.03
N GLY A 331 -17.43 -18.95 -5.49
CA GLY A 331 -16.67 -19.81 -4.58
C GLY A 331 -15.40 -20.37 -5.22
N LEU A 332 -15.45 -20.82 -6.48
CA LEU A 332 -14.27 -21.30 -7.21
C LEU A 332 -13.26 -20.17 -7.48
N LYS A 333 -13.74 -18.96 -7.71
CA LYS A 333 -12.86 -17.80 -7.88
C LYS A 333 -12.14 -17.44 -6.58
N ILE A 334 -12.88 -17.36 -5.47
CA ILE A 334 -12.33 -17.13 -4.13
C ILE A 334 -11.35 -18.24 -3.75
N LEU A 335 -11.63 -19.51 -4.10
CA LEU A 335 -10.69 -20.61 -3.88
C LEU A 335 -9.41 -20.47 -4.70
N GLY A 336 -9.50 -19.99 -5.96
CA GLY A 336 -8.33 -19.78 -6.83
C GLY A 336 -7.44 -18.67 -6.28
N GLU A 337 -8.07 -17.63 -5.75
CA GLU A 337 -7.42 -16.60 -4.96
C GLU A 337 -6.79 -17.17 -3.67
N GLY A 338 -7.50 -18.04 -2.95
CA GLY A 338 -7.03 -18.65 -1.71
C GLY A 338 -5.74 -19.46 -1.87
N ILE A 339 -5.58 -20.19 -2.99
CA ILE A 339 -4.35 -20.94 -3.29
C ILE A 339 -3.13 -20.00 -3.37
N ALA A 340 -3.32 -18.81 -3.92
CA ALA A 340 -2.26 -17.81 -4.00
C ALA A 340 -1.86 -17.23 -2.63
N LEU A 341 -2.71 -17.35 -1.60
CA LEU A 341 -2.49 -16.85 -0.24
C LEU A 341 -1.82 -17.87 0.69
N ILE A 342 -1.70 -19.14 0.29
CA ILE A 342 -1.09 -20.23 1.07
C ILE A 342 0.30 -19.86 1.63
N PRO A 343 1.23 -19.23 0.87
CA PRO A 343 2.55 -18.90 1.41
C PRO A 343 2.50 -17.96 2.62
N TYR A 344 1.58 -16.99 2.61
CA TYR A 344 1.42 -16.08 3.75
C TYR A 344 0.80 -16.78 4.95
N LEU A 345 -0.21 -17.63 4.71
CA LEU A 345 -0.81 -18.44 5.77
C LEU A 345 0.22 -19.37 6.41
N PHE A 346 1.08 -20.00 5.61
CA PHE A 346 2.19 -20.81 6.11
C PHE A 346 3.12 -20.00 7.02
N TRP A 347 3.52 -18.79 6.60
CA TRP A 347 4.37 -17.93 7.42
C TRP A 347 3.68 -17.50 8.70
N VAL A 348 2.42 -17.07 8.65
CA VAL A 348 1.63 -16.70 9.85
C VAL A 348 1.55 -17.86 10.85
N VAL A 349 1.22 -19.06 10.37
CA VAL A 349 1.08 -20.24 11.24
C VAL A 349 2.44 -20.66 11.79
N SER A 350 3.46 -20.79 10.94
CA SER A 350 4.81 -21.23 11.37
C SER A 350 5.47 -20.24 12.33
N SER A 351 5.39 -18.92 12.06
CA SER A 351 5.91 -17.92 12.97
C SER A 351 5.07 -17.78 14.23
N GLY A 352 3.75 -17.99 14.16
CA GLY A 352 2.88 -18.00 15.34
C GLY A 352 3.19 -19.18 16.27
N VAL A 353 3.38 -20.38 15.72
CA VAL A 353 3.83 -21.56 16.47
C VAL A 353 5.23 -21.32 17.06
N ALA A 354 6.16 -20.81 16.27
CA ALA A 354 7.51 -20.47 16.74
C ALA A 354 7.45 -19.41 17.85
N MET A 355 6.59 -18.40 17.72
CA MET A 355 6.36 -17.39 18.74
C MET A 355 5.86 -18.04 20.03
N ILE A 356 4.87 -18.95 19.98
CA ILE A 356 4.39 -19.68 21.16
C ILE A 356 5.53 -20.45 21.85
N TYR A 357 6.40 -21.13 21.08
CA TYR A 357 7.53 -21.87 21.65
C TYR A 357 8.59 -20.96 22.28
N VAL A 358 8.99 -19.88 21.59
CA VAL A 358 10.01 -18.94 22.07
C VAL A 358 9.48 -18.15 23.26
N TYR A 359 8.21 -17.75 23.20
CA TYR A 359 7.56 -17.06 24.30
C TYR A 359 7.06 -18.00 25.39
N ALA A 360 7.11 -19.33 25.29
CA ALA A 360 6.58 -20.23 26.34
C ALA A 360 7.05 -19.87 27.78
N PRO A 361 8.31 -19.47 28.03
CA PRO A 361 8.75 -19.01 29.35
C PRO A 361 8.11 -17.67 29.76
N VAL A 362 7.98 -16.74 28.81
CA VAL A 362 7.32 -15.44 29.00
C VAL A 362 5.81 -15.62 29.14
N LEU A 363 5.22 -16.58 28.44
CA LEU A 363 3.82 -16.96 28.49
C LEU A 363 3.47 -17.62 29.82
N LYS A 364 4.41 -18.27 30.51
CA LYS A 364 4.22 -18.67 31.91
C LYS A 364 4.08 -17.45 32.83
N ASN A 365 4.81 -16.37 32.54
CA ASN A 365 4.62 -15.09 33.24
C ASN A 365 3.31 -14.42 32.80
N PHE A 366 2.91 -14.50 31.52
CA PHE A 366 1.57 -14.06 31.09
C PHE A 366 0.46 -14.93 31.69
N ALA A 367 0.66 -16.22 31.94
CA ALA A 367 -0.32 -17.05 32.63
C ALA A 367 -0.54 -16.56 34.07
N ASN A 368 0.46 -15.93 34.66
CA ASN A 368 0.30 -15.21 35.93
C ASN A 368 -0.45 -13.87 35.73
N VAL A 369 -0.22 -13.14 34.62
CA VAL A 369 -1.05 -11.97 34.23
C VAL A 369 -2.53 -12.38 33.96
N PHE A 370 -2.76 -13.53 33.33
CA PHE A 370 -4.10 -14.10 33.14
C PHE A 370 -4.72 -14.57 34.46
N ARG A 371 -3.91 -14.93 35.47
CA ARG A 371 -4.37 -15.20 36.83
C ARG A 371 -4.72 -13.91 37.60
N GLU A 372 -4.08 -12.79 37.25
CA GLU A 372 -4.35 -11.47 37.86
C GLU A 372 -5.60 -10.77 37.28
N GLY A 373 -6.35 -11.44 36.39
CA GLY A 373 -7.75 -11.10 36.13
C GLY A 373 -8.02 -10.25 34.90
N GLU A 374 -7.08 -10.17 33.95
CA GLU A 374 -7.39 -9.75 32.57
C GLU A 374 -8.20 -10.86 31.88
N PRO A 375 -9.48 -10.62 31.51
CA PRO A 375 -10.36 -11.69 31.11
C PRO A 375 -10.01 -12.16 29.70
N LEU A 376 -9.71 -13.46 29.58
CA LEU A 376 -9.69 -14.23 28.33
C LEU A 376 -10.83 -13.82 27.36
N LEU A 377 -11.98 -13.44 27.90
CA LEU A 377 -13.14 -12.95 27.15
C LEU A 377 -12.82 -11.72 26.29
N ASP A 378 -12.09 -10.72 26.78
CA ASP A 378 -11.79 -9.51 26.00
C ASP A 378 -10.91 -9.84 24.79
N TRP A 379 -9.98 -10.78 24.94
CA TRP A 379 -9.17 -11.28 23.83
C TRP A 379 -10.00 -12.07 22.81
N ILE A 380 -10.91 -12.93 23.29
CA ILE A 380 -11.80 -13.71 22.42
C ILE A 380 -12.72 -12.76 21.64
N PHE A 381 -13.37 -11.83 22.33
CA PHE A 381 -14.29 -10.86 21.73
C PHE A 381 -13.56 -9.88 20.81
N GLY A 382 -12.38 -9.40 21.19
CA GLY A 382 -11.52 -8.55 20.35
C GLY A 382 -11.11 -9.28 19.07
N THR A 383 -10.65 -10.53 19.18
CA THR A 383 -10.27 -11.35 18.02
C THR A 383 -11.47 -11.61 17.11
N PHE A 384 -12.62 -11.95 17.68
CA PHE A 384 -13.86 -12.15 16.93
C PHE A 384 -14.29 -10.88 16.20
N THR A 385 -14.22 -9.73 16.87
CA THR A 385 -14.53 -8.41 16.30
C THR A 385 -13.59 -8.08 15.15
N MET A 386 -12.29 -8.35 15.29
CA MET A 386 -11.31 -8.17 14.21
C MET A 386 -11.60 -9.06 12.99
N ILE A 387 -11.92 -10.34 13.22
CA ILE A 387 -12.27 -11.28 12.14
C ILE A 387 -13.56 -10.81 11.45
N ALA A 388 -14.61 -10.48 12.21
CA ALA A 388 -15.88 -9.99 11.67
C ALA A 388 -15.70 -8.69 10.88
N GLY A 389 -14.86 -7.78 11.37
CA GLY A 389 -14.51 -6.53 10.70
C GLY A 389 -13.76 -6.75 9.39
N TYR A 390 -12.79 -7.66 9.39
CA TYR A 390 -12.08 -8.05 8.17
C TYR A 390 -13.01 -8.69 7.13
N VAL A 391 -13.91 -9.60 7.54
CA VAL A 391 -14.90 -10.20 6.63
C VAL A 391 -15.82 -9.12 6.07
N LEU A 392 -16.25 -8.16 6.89
CA LEU A 392 -17.08 -7.05 6.44
C LEU A 392 -16.35 -6.18 5.42
N LEU A 393 -15.10 -5.80 5.70
CA LEU A 393 -14.29 -5.04 4.77
C LEU A 393 -14.12 -5.78 3.43
N TYR A 394 -13.83 -7.08 3.47
CA TYR A 394 -13.72 -7.92 2.28
C TYR A 394 -15.02 -7.89 1.46
N GLN A 395 -16.18 -8.01 2.11
CA GLN A 395 -17.48 -7.99 1.44
C GLN A 395 -17.88 -6.63 0.90
N ILE A 396 -17.59 -5.53 1.63
CA ILE A 396 -17.84 -4.16 1.14
C ILE A 396 -17.02 -3.92 -0.13
N ILE A 397 -15.75 -4.33 -0.16
CA ILE A 397 -14.90 -4.18 -1.35
C ILE A 397 -15.44 -5.00 -2.52
N LEU A 398 -15.86 -6.25 -2.28
CA LEU A 398 -16.50 -7.10 -3.29
C LEU A 398 -17.81 -6.49 -3.81
N TRP A 399 -18.60 -5.86 -2.92
CA TRP A 399 -19.81 -5.16 -3.31
C TRP A 399 -19.49 -3.96 -4.21
N TYR A 400 -18.53 -3.11 -3.81
CA TYR A 400 -18.08 -1.98 -4.62
C TYR A 400 -17.45 -2.40 -5.95
N SER A 401 -16.81 -3.57 -6.03
CA SER A 401 -16.18 -4.02 -7.29
C SER A 401 -17.20 -4.22 -8.42
N VAL A 402 -18.46 -4.50 -8.08
CA VAL A 402 -19.58 -4.65 -9.03
C VAL A 402 -20.30 -3.32 -9.30
N HIS A 403 -20.17 -2.32 -8.42
CA HIS A 403 -20.85 -1.03 -8.56
C HIS A 403 -19.97 0.06 -9.18
N VAL A 404 -18.66 -0.03 -8.99
CA VAL A 404 -17.73 1.04 -9.35
C VAL A 404 -16.66 0.54 -10.30
N LYS A 405 -16.52 1.21 -11.44
CA LYS A 405 -15.53 0.86 -12.47
C LYS A 405 -14.08 0.93 -11.99
N ARG A 406 -13.72 1.80 -11.04
CA ARG A 406 -12.36 1.94 -10.49
C ARG A 406 -12.40 2.42 -9.04
N GLY A 407 -11.47 1.97 -8.21
CA GLY A 407 -11.33 2.45 -6.83
C GLY A 407 -12.20 1.72 -5.79
N ALA A 408 -12.76 0.55 -6.11
CA ALA A 408 -13.57 -0.24 -5.17
C ALA A 408 -12.86 -0.52 -3.83
N LEU A 409 -11.56 -0.80 -3.85
CA LEU A 409 -10.77 -1.00 -2.64
C LEU A 409 -10.73 0.28 -1.77
N GLY A 410 -10.39 1.43 -2.37
CA GLY A 410 -10.30 2.70 -1.63
C GLY A 410 -11.63 3.13 -1.05
N LEU A 411 -12.71 3.04 -1.84
CA LEU A 411 -14.07 3.33 -1.36
C LEU A 411 -14.48 2.38 -0.25
N GLY A 412 -14.20 1.08 -0.39
CA GLY A 412 -14.50 0.11 0.67
C GLY A 412 -13.76 0.40 1.97
N PHE A 413 -12.49 0.78 1.90
CA PHE A 413 -11.70 1.20 3.07
C PHE A 413 -12.29 2.44 3.73
N VAL A 414 -12.62 3.49 2.96
CA VAL A 414 -13.21 4.73 3.50
C VAL A 414 -14.56 4.45 4.14
N THR A 415 -15.46 3.73 3.45
CA THR A 415 -16.79 3.39 3.97
C THR A 415 -16.70 2.56 5.24
N PHE A 416 -15.79 1.56 5.30
CA PHE A 416 -15.59 0.75 6.50
C PHE A 416 -15.09 1.58 7.68
N HIS A 417 -14.04 2.39 7.50
CA HIS A 417 -13.47 3.17 8.60
C HIS A 417 -14.41 4.28 9.07
N PHE A 418 -15.10 4.95 8.14
CA PHE A 418 -16.09 5.95 8.48
C PHE A 418 -17.28 5.31 9.23
N GLY A 419 -17.80 4.19 8.73
CA GLY A 419 -18.87 3.45 9.40
C GLY A 419 -18.47 2.96 10.78
N TYR A 420 -17.24 2.43 10.93
CA TYR A 420 -16.70 2.01 12.22
C TYR A 420 -16.55 3.20 13.18
N ALA A 421 -16.02 4.34 12.73
CA ALA A 421 -15.86 5.53 13.56
C ALA A 421 -17.22 6.09 14.03
N VAL A 422 -18.20 6.20 13.14
CA VAL A 422 -19.56 6.65 13.49
C VAL A 422 -20.20 5.68 14.49
N PHE A 423 -20.04 4.36 14.29
CA PHE A 423 -20.55 3.35 15.22
C PHE A 423 -19.88 3.43 16.59
N SER A 424 -18.56 3.56 16.65
CA SER A 424 -17.80 3.70 17.90
C SER A 424 -18.18 4.97 18.67
N ILE A 425 -18.35 6.11 17.99
CA ILE A 425 -18.81 7.36 18.61
C ILE A 425 -20.24 7.20 19.13
N GLY A 426 -21.14 6.65 18.32
CA GLY A 426 -22.53 6.38 18.72
C GLY A 426 -22.60 5.48 19.95
N PHE A 427 -21.77 4.43 19.98
CA PHE A 427 -21.69 3.53 21.13
C PHE A 427 -21.17 4.22 22.39
N LEU A 428 -20.08 4.99 22.27
CA LEU A 428 -19.53 5.75 23.39
C LEU A 428 -20.57 6.73 23.94
N THR A 429 -21.28 7.45 23.07
CA THR A 429 -22.35 8.36 23.48
C THR A 429 -23.51 7.63 24.16
N ALA A 430 -23.93 6.46 23.66
CA ALA A 430 -24.97 5.66 24.28
C ALA A 430 -24.55 5.15 25.66
N GLY A 431 -23.29 4.70 25.82
CA GLY A 431 -22.74 4.31 27.11
C GLY A 431 -22.74 5.46 28.13
N LEU A 432 -22.31 6.65 27.72
CA LEU A 432 -22.34 7.86 28.56
C LEU A 432 -23.77 8.29 28.92
N LEU A 433 -24.72 8.15 28.00
CA LEU A 433 -26.13 8.45 28.28
C LEU A 433 -26.73 7.43 29.26
N LEU A 434 -26.43 6.14 29.11
CA LEU A 434 -26.93 5.11 30.02
C LEU A 434 -26.43 5.32 31.46
N ASP A 435 -25.15 5.66 31.61
CA ASP A 435 -24.55 5.97 32.92
C ASP A 435 -25.21 7.21 33.57
N ASN A 436 -25.31 8.31 32.80
CA ASN A 436 -25.83 9.58 33.32
C ASN A 436 -27.34 9.58 33.61
N TYR A 437 -28.16 8.93 32.77
CA TYR A 437 -29.63 9.02 32.88
C TYR A 437 -30.27 7.90 33.69
N PHE A 438 -29.70 6.69 33.67
CA PHE A 438 -30.30 5.53 34.34
C PHE A 438 -29.57 5.12 35.63
N GLY A 439 -28.45 5.77 35.96
CA GLY A 439 -27.64 5.42 37.13
C GLY A 439 -27.06 4.01 37.07
N LEU A 440 -27.08 3.39 35.88
CA LEU A 440 -26.50 2.08 35.62
C LEU A 440 -24.98 2.25 35.51
N ARG A 441 -24.30 2.33 36.65
CA ARG A 441 -22.85 2.20 36.72
C ARG A 441 -22.46 0.77 36.33
N LEU A 442 -22.32 0.55 35.03
CA LEU A 442 -21.70 -0.66 34.52
C LEU A 442 -20.22 -0.62 34.91
N ASP A 443 -19.74 -1.72 35.46
CA ASP A 443 -18.30 -1.92 35.62
C ASP A 443 -17.62 -1.80 34.24
N GLU A 444 -16.42 -1.22 34.21
CA GLU A 444 -15.65 -0.95 32.97
C GLU A 444 -15.52 -2.21 32.11
N ARG A 445 -15.42 -3.37 32.77
CA ARG A 445 -15.38 -4.70 32.16
C ARG A 445 -16.68 -5.05 31.46
N THR A 446 -17.81 -4.84 32.14
CA THR A 446 -19.14 -5.13 31.57
C THR A 446 -19.38 -4.24 30.36
N MET A 447 -18.95 -2.97 30.44
CA MET A 447 -19.03 -2.03 29.32
C MET A 447 -18.17 -2.47 28.13
N THR A 448 -16.94 -2.95 28.39
CA THR A 448 -16.02 -3.44 27.35
C THR A 448 -16.55 -4.68 26.64
N VAL A 449 -17.02 -5.68 27.39
CA VAL A 449 -17.62 -6.91 26.82
C VAL A 449 -18.89 -6.58 26.03
N LEU A 450 -19.74 -5.70 26.56
CA LEU A 450 -20.95 -5.24 25.88
C LEU A 450 -20.60 -4.51 24.57
N MET A 451 -19.57 -3.66 24.60
CA MET A 451 -19.08 -2.95 23.41
C MET A 451 -18.61 -3.92 22.33
N TYR A 452 -17.74 -4.88 22.66
CA TYR A 452 -17.28 -5.84 21.66
C TYR A 452 -18.40 -6.74 21.15
N SER A 453 -19.32 -7.18 22.02
CA SER A 453 -20.45 -8.03 21.63
C SER A 453 -21.40 -7.30 20.67
N LEU A 454 -21.76 -6.05 20.97
CA LEU A 454 -22.62 -5.25 20.10
C LEU A 454 -21.92 -4.85 18.80
N THR A 455 -20.62 -4.53 18.86
CA THR A 455 -19.83 -4.29 17.65
C THR A 455 -19.78 -5.53 16.77
N ALA A 456 -19.52 -6.70 17.35
CA ALA A 456 -19.52 -7.96 16.62
C ALA A 456 -20.88 -8.29 16.00
N GLY A 457 -21.97 -8.12 16.75
CA GLY A 457 -23.33 -8.30 16.25
C GLY A 457 -23.65 -7.36 15.07
N PHE A 458 -23.28 -6.08 15.18
CA PHE A 458 -23.41 -5.10 14.11
C PHE A 458 -22.62 -5.52 12.86
N LEU A 459 -21.35 -5.89 13.04
CA LEU A 459 -20.50 -6.34 11.93
C LEU A 459 -21.07 -7.59 11.24
N LEU A 460 -21.60 -8.56 11.99
CA LEU A 460 -22.25 -9.76 11.43
C LEU A 460 -23.52 -9.42 10.65
N PHE A 461 -24.36 -8.52 11.17
CA PHE A 461 -25.56 -8.06 10.47
C PHE A 461 -25.22 -7.43 9.12
N PHE A 462 -24.27 -6.50 9.10
CA PHE A 462 -23.84 -5.85 7.86
C PHE A 462 -23.16 -6.83 6.89
N ASN A 463 -22.42 -7.82 7.39
CA ASN A 463 -21.90 -8.90 6.56
C ASN A 463 -23.05 -9.63 5.83
N ILE A 464 -24.08 -10.06 6.54
CA ILE A 464 -25.22 -10.75 5.90
C ILE A 464 -25.90 -9.83 4.87
N ALA A 465 -26.09 -8.55 5.20
CA ALA A 465 -26.72 -7.57 4.31
C ALA A 465 -25.91 -7.33 3.02
N PHE A 466 -24.60 -7.09 3.12
CA PHE A 466 -23.72 -6.88 1.95
C PHE A 466 -23.59 -8.14 1.11
N HIS A 467 -23.54 -9.32 1.73
CA HIS A 467 -23.52 -10.59 1.01
C HIS A 467 -24.79 -10.77 0.14
N ILE A 468 -25.97 -10.56 0.73
CA ILE A 468 -27.27 -10.65 0.00
C ILE A 468 -27.35 -9.59 -1.10
N SER A 469 -26.94 -8.35 -0.81
CA SER A 469 -26.95 -7.23 -1.77
C SER A 469 -26.05 -7.50 -2.97
N THR A 470 -24.83 -7.98 -2.73
CA THR A 470 -23.87 -8.34 -3.79
C THR A 470 -24.47 -9.44 -4.68
N PHE A 471 -25.03 -10.49 -4.09
CA PHE A 471 -25.62 -11.59 -4.85
C PHE A 471 -26.80 -11.13 -5.72
N ARG A 472 -27.72 -10.33 -5.16
CA ARG A 472 -28.86 -9.76 -5.91
C ARG A 472 -28.43 -8.86 -7.07
N ARG A 473 -27.30 -8.16 -6.94
CA ARG A 473 -26.78 -7.31 -8.03
C ARG A 473 -26.20 -8.17 -9.16
N VAL A 474 -25.42 -9.19 -8.83
CA VAL A 474 -24.83 -10.09 -9.83
C VAL A 474 -25.91 -10.80 -10.64
N VAL A 475 -26.98 -11.27 -9.99
CA VAL A 475 -28.14 -11.89 -10.66
C VAL A 475 -28.81 -10.92 -11.64
N ARG A 476 -29.12 -9.69 -11.20
CA ARG A 476 -29.75 -8.66 -12.06
C ARG A 476 -28.91 -8.30 -13.28
N VAL A 477 -27.59 -8.26 -13.16
CA VAL A 477 -26.71 -8.00 -14.31
C VAL A 477 -26.78 -9.14 -15.33
N GLY A 478 -26.95 -10.39 -14.87
CA GLY A 478 -27.18 -11.55 -15.73
C GLY A 478 -28.48 -11.46 -16.51
N GLU A 479 -29.57 -11.11 -15.84
CA GLU A 479 -30.92 -11.01 -16.44
C GLU A 479 -30.95 -9.98 -17.58
N ILE A 480 -30.39 -8.79 -17.37
CA ILE A 480 -30.36 -7.70 -18.36
C ILE A 480 -29.55 -8.09 -19.62
N SER A 481 -28.56 -8.97 -19.48
CA SER A 481 -27.74 -9.40 -20.61
C SER A 481 -28.33 -10.57 -21.40
N GLY A 482 -29.31 -11.26 -20.84
CA GLY A 482 -30.00 -12.38 -21.49
C GLY A 482 -31.26 -11.98 -22.26
N SER A 483 -31.82 -10.80 -21.96
CA SER A 483 -32.85 -10.11 -22.76
C SER A 483 -32.23 -9.30 -23.87
#